data_AF-A0A7S4BY30-F1
#
_entry.id   AF-A0A7S4BY30-F1
#
_cell.length_a   1.000
_cell.length_b   1.000
_cell.length_c   1.000
_cell.angle_alpha   90.00
_cell.angle_beta   90.00
_cell.angle_gamma   90.00
#
_symmetry.space_group_name_H-M   'P 1'
#
loop_
_entity.id
_entity.type
_entity.pdbx_description
1 polymer ?
#
loop_
_entity_poly.entity_id
_entity_poly.type
_entity_poly.pdbx_seq_one_letter_code
_entity_poly.pdbx_strand_id
1 'polypeptide(L)'
;MPAGTAIIMSDNRPPIMEQMAVRASTGESGGTSSSSSAITLSYPALAFALNAVYACRHGYDVLYYQMGSHQCSHTLQGVRHASYCKLPAIAHALSLGYETVTFVDSDSFFRTRNASVPAIIKQYSPPALLMAASLNGRRDVAAA
;
A
#
# COMPACT_ATOMS: atom_id res chain seq x y z
N MET A 1 6.97 21.79 -2.06
CA MET A 1 7.16 20.39 -1.62
C MET A 1 5.94 20.00 -0.80
N PRO A 2 5.29 18.84 -1.03
CA PRO A 2 4.13 18.44 -0.24
C PRO A 2 4.56 18.16 1.21
N ALA A 3 4.27 19.09 2.11
CA ALA A 3 4.26 18.81 3.54
C ALA A 3 2.98 18.02 3.83
N GLY A 4 3.10 16.74 4.18
CA GLY A 4 1.93 15.88 4.36
C GLY A 4 2.25 14.40 4.54
N THR A 5 1.19 13.59 4.47
CA THR A 5 1.25 12.12 4.59
C THR A 5 0.93 11.48 3.24
N ALA A 6 1.75 10.51 2.82
CA ALA A 6 1.48 9.65 1.68
C ALA A 6 1.10 8.24 2.12
N ILE A 7 0.07 7.69 1.48
CA ILE A 7 -0.22 6.26 1.47
C ILE A 7 0.39 5.66 0.21
N ILE A 8 1.29 4.71 0.41
CA ILE A 8 1.92 3.97 -0.67
C ILE A 8 1.27 2.60 -0.78
N MET A 9 0.95 2.22 -2.01
CA MET A 9 0.62 0.86 -2.37
C MET A 9 1.52 0.40 -3.51
N SER A 10 1.87 -0.87 -3.53
CA SER A 10 2.54 -1.47 -4.69
C SER A 10 1.91 -2.81 -5.04
N ASP A 11 1.82 -3.09 -6.33
CA ASP A 11 1.33 -4.36 -6.85
C ASP A 11 2.36 -4.95 -7.80
N ASN A 12 2.63 -6.24 -7.65
CA ASN A 12 3.58 -7.01 -8.46
C ASN A 12 2.89 -7.92 -9.49
N ARG A 13 1.57 -7.82 -9.62
CA ARG A 13 0.79 -8.52 -10.65
C ARG A 13 0.78 -7.72 -11.95
N PRO A 14 0.35 -8.32 -13.08
CA PRO A 14 0.12 -7.59 -14.32
C PRO A 14 -0.90 -6.46 -14.15
N PRO A 15 -0.82 -5.39 -14.96
CA PRO A 15 -1.76 -4.27 -14.90
C PRO A 15 -3.22 -4.74 -15.05
N ILE A 16 -4.07 -4.37 -14.10
CA ILE A 16 -5.50 -4.76 -14.07
C ILE A 16 -6.25 -4.24 -15.31
N MET A 17 -5.81 -3.09 -15.88
CA MET A 17 -6.45 -2.50 -17.07
C MET A 17 -6.32 -3.36 -18.33
N GLU A 18 -5.28 -4.20 -18.43
CA GLU A 18 -5.11 -5.09 -19.58
C GLU A 18 -6.15 -6.23 -19.55
N GLN A 19 -6.50 -6.72 -18.36
CA GLN A 19 -7.50 -7.79 -18.20
C GLN A 19 -8.94 -7.33 -18.47
N MET A 20 -9.26 -6.06 -18.21
CA MET A 20 -10.58 -5.49 -18.54
C MET A 20 -10.73 -5.24 -20.05
N ALA A 21 -9.67 -4.81 -20.72
CA ALA A 21 -9.67 -4.59 -22.18
C ALA A 21 -9.85 -5.90 -22.97
N VAL A 22 -9.24 -7.01 -22.51
CA VAL A 22 -9.39 -8.32 -23.17
C VAL A 22 -10.84 -8.81 -23.16
N ARG A 23 -11.58 -8.62 -22.06
CA ARG A 23 -13.00 -9.05 -21.97
C ARG A 23 -13.94 -8.20 -22.82
N ALA A 24 -13.63 -6.92 -23.03
CA ALA A 24 -14.40 -6.07 -23.94
C ALA A 24 -14.19 -6.46 -25.42
N SER A 25 -13.03 -7.03 -25.75
CA SER A 25 -12.68 -7.42 -27.12
C SER A 25 -13.22 -8.77 -27.59
N THR A 26 -13.71 -9.63 -26.68
CA THR A 26 -14.25 -10.96 -27.03
C THR A 26 -15.71 -10.98 -27.50
N GLY A 27 -16.31 -9.82 -27.76
CA GLY A 27 -17.41 -9.65 -28.72
C GLY A 27 -18.55 -10.68 -28.71
N GLU A 28 -19.41 -10.66 -27.69
CA GLU A 28 -20.80 -11.08 -27.87
C GLU A 28 -21.65 -9.84 -28.14
N SER A 29 -21.77 -9.52 -29.43
CA SER A 29 -22.71 -8.52 -29.95
C SER A 29 -24.13 -9.08 -29.93
N GLY A 30 -24.88 -8.86 -28.84
CA GLY A 30 -26.27 -9.27 -28.78
C GLY A 30 -27.05 -8.66 -27.63
N GLY A 31 -27.83 -7.61 -27.91
CA GLY A 31 -28.97 -7.20 -27.08
C GLY A 31 -28.79 -5.90 -26.31
N THR A 32 -29.52 -4.87 -26.75
CA THR A 32 -29.80 -3.64 -26.00
C THR A 32 -30.69 -3.93 -24.80
N SER A 33 -30.10 -4.40 -23.71
CA SER A 33 -30.70 -4.36 -22.38
C SER A 33 -29.67 -3.72 -21.46
N SER A 34 -30.00 -2.51 -20.99
CA SER A 34 -29.24 -1.75 -19.99
C SER A 34 -29.25 -2.49 -18.65
N SER A 35 -28.60 -3.65 -18.60
CA SER A 35 -28.28 -4.33 -17.37
C SER A 35 -27.04 -3.64 -16.81
N SER A 36 -27.18 -3.04 -15.63
CA SER A 36 -26.06 -2.55 -14.83
C SER A 36 -25.14 -3.75 -14.55
N SER A 37 -24.25 -4.02 -15.49
CA SER A 37 -23.25 -5.07 -15.36
C SER A 37 -22.39 -4.71 -14.18
N ALA A 38 -22.54 -5.45 -13.08
CA ALA A 38 -21.75 -5.24 -11.88
C ALA A 38 -20.27 -5.34 -12.28
N ILE A 39 -19.54 -4.23 -12.16
CA ILE A 39 -18.10 -4.22 -12.41
C ILE A 39 -17.46 -5.04 -11.29
N THR A 40 -17.10 -6.29 -11.59
CA THR A 40 -16.34 -7.13 -10.68
C THR A 40 -14.91 -6.62 -10.62
N LEU A 41 -14.59 -5.84 -9.59
CA LEU A 41 -13.21 -5.46 -9.30
C LEU A 41 -12.44 -6.68 -8.82
N SER A 42 -11.20 -6.83 -9.28
CA SER A 42 -10.27 -7.74 -8.62
C SER A 42 -10.05 -7.28 -7.18
N TYR A 43 -9.77 -8.22 -6.26
CA TYR A 43 -9.52 -7.87 -4.85
C TYR A 43 -8.47 -6.76 -4.67
N PRO A 44 -7.38 -6.70 -5.44
CA PRO A 44 -6.40 -5.62 -5.36
C PRO A 44 -6.92 -4.27 -5.83
N ALA A 45 -7.72 -4.25 -6.91
CA ALA A 45 -8.38 -3.04 -7.37
C ALA A 45 -9.35 -2.52 -6.30
N LEU A 46 -10.07 -3.43 -5.63
CA LEU A 46 -10.93 -3.08 -4.51
C LEU A 46 -10.11 -2.50 -3.35
N ALA A 47 -9.04 -3.18 -2.91
CA ALA A 47 -8.18 -2.70 -1.84
C ALA A 47 -7.61 -1.30 -2.15
N PHE A 48 -7.13 -1.09 -3.38
CA PHE A 48 -6.67 0.22 -3.85
C PHE A 48 -7.79 1.26 -3.78
N ALA A 49 -8.97 0.98 -4.34
CA ALA A 49 -10.10 1.92 -4.32
C ALA A 49 -10.52 2.29 -2.88
N LEU A 50 -10.52 1.32 -1.96
CA LEU A 50 -10.84 1.56 -0.56
C LEU A 50 -9.80 2.45 0.13
N ASN A 51 -8.50 2.23 -0.14
CA ASN A 51 -7.44 3.06 0.40
C ASN A 51 -7.41 4.46 -0.23
N ALA A 52 -7.79 4.60 -1.51
CA ALA A 52 -7.93 5.89 -2.16
C ALA A 52 -9.05 6.73 -1.54
N VAL A 53 -10.20 6.11 -1.25
CA VAL A 53 -11.29 6.76 -0.52
C VAL A 53 -10.86 7.16 0.90
N TYR A 54 -10.11 6.29 1.58
CA TYR A 54 -9.55 6.59 2.90
C TYR A 54 -8.60 7.79 2.86
N ALA A 55 -7.64 7.80 1.92
CA ALA A 55 -6.68 8.88 1.75
C ALA A 55 -7.36 10.23 1.48
N CYS A 56 -8.30 10.25 0.53
CA CYS A 56 -9.10 11.43 0.19
C CYS A 56 -9.81 12.01 1.42
N ARG A 57 -10.37 11.15 2.29
CA ARG A 57 -11.06 11.59 3.51
C ARG A 57 -10.15 12.30 4.52
N HIS A 58 -8.88 11.92 4.60
CA HIS A 58 -7.93 12.46 5.57
C HIS A 58 -6.94 13.48 4.97
N GLY A 59 -7.11 13.84 3.70
CA GLY A 59 -6.19 14.75 3.00
C GLY A 59 -4.81 14.16 2.78
N TYR A 60 -4.72 12.84 2.58
CA TYR A 60 -3.47 12.14 2.25
C TYR A 60 -3.35 11.96 0.74
N ASP A 61 -2.11 11.93 0.26
CA ASP A 61 -1.81 11.55 -1.11
C ASP A 61 -1.72 10.03 -1.25
N VAL A 62 -2.03 9.51 -2.43
CA VAL A 62 -1.91 8.09 -2.76
C VAL A 62 -0.90 7.90 -3.86
N LEU A 63 0.13 7.11 -3.59
CA LEU A 63 1.14 6.71 -4.56
C LEU A 63 0.98 5.22 -4.84
N TYR A 64 0.67 4.88 -6.09
CA TYR A 64 0.53 3.49 -6.52
C TYR A 64 1.67 3.11 -7.46
N TYR A 65 2.42 2.07 -7.08
CA TYR A 65 3.53 1.55 -7.86
C TYR A 65 3.16 0.19 -8.46
N GLN A 66 2.95 0.15 -9.77
CA GLN A 66 2.83 -1.10 -10.52
C GLN A 66 4.25 -1.60 -10.86
N MET A 67 4.59 -2.82 -10.46
CA MET A 67 5.83 -3.44 -10.91
C MET A 67 5.65 -4.10 -12.28
N GLY A 68 6.65 -3.99 -13.14
CA GLY A 68 6.71 -4.72 -14.41
C GLY A 68 7.28 -6.15 -14.30
N SER A 69 7.67 -6.61 -13.10
CA SER A 69 8.31 -7.91 -12.87
C SER A 69 7.96 -8.45 -11.48
N HIS A 70 8.16 -9.75 -11.25
CA HIS A 70 8.06 -10.37 -9.91
C HIS A 70 9.32 -10.20 -9.06
N GLN A 71 10.31 -9.44 -9.56
CA GLN A 71 11.57 -9.19 -8.89
C GLN A 71 11.93 -7.70 -8.99
N CYS A 72 12.64 -7.20 -7.98
CA CYS A 72 13.28 -5.88 -8.02
C CYS A 72 14.78 -6.03 -8.23
N SER A 73 15.36 -5.09 -8.97
CA SER A 73 16.81 -4.94 -9.09
C SER A 73 17.26 -3.74 -8.26
N HIS A 74 18.23 -3.97 -7.36
CA HIS A 74 18.79 -2.97 -6.48
C HIS A 74 20.29 -2.83 -6.74
N THR A 75 20.81 -1.61 -6.78
CA THR A 75 22.23 -1.34 -7.08
C THR A 75 23.19 -2.06 -6.11
N LEU A 76 22.88 -2.06 -4.81
CA LEU A 76 23.76 -2.64 -3.78
C LEU A 76 23.41 -4.09 -3.40
N GLN A 77 22.17 -4.50 -3.65
CA GLN A 77 21.66 -5.79 -3.19
C GLN A 77 21.45 -6.77 -4.37
N GLY A 78 21.51 -6.30 -5.61
CA GLY A 78 21.19 -7.11 -6.78
C GLY A 78 19.69 -7.42 -6.86
N VAL A 79 19.37 -8.59 -7.41
CA VAL A 79 17.98 -9.01 -7.61
C VAL A 79 17.36 -9.48 -6.29
N ARG A 80 16.15 -9.02 -6.00
CA ARG A 80 15.39 -9.34 -4.79
C ARG A 80 13.94 -9.70 -5.11
N HIS A 81 13.32 -10.39 -4.16
CA HIS A 81 11.91 -10.75 -4.24
C HIS A 81 11.02 -9.48 -4.26
N ALA A 82 9.87 -9.52 -4.95
CA ALA A 82 8.96 -8.38 -5.08
C ALA A 82 8.56 -7.71 -3.75
N SER A 83 8.59 -8.43 -2.64
CA SER A 83 8.34 -7.86 -1.31
C SER A 83 9.35 -6.78 -0.89
N TYR A 84 10.56 -6.76 -1.47
CA TYR A 84 11.57 -5.73 -1.21
C TYR A 84 11.30 -4.40 -1.92
N CYS A 85 10.41 -4.38 -2.91
CA CYS A 85 10.08 -3.17 -3.69
C CYS A 85 9.39 -2.09 -2.89
N LYS A 86 8.87 -2.44 -1.70
CA LYS A 86 8.33 -1.44 -0.76
C LYS A 86 9.39 -0.43 -0.33
N LEU A 87 10.65 -0.86 -0.21
CA LEU A 87 11.75 0.02 0.22
C LEU A 87 12.05 1.15 -0.78
N PRO A 88 12.28 0.89 -2.09
CA PRO A 88 12.46 1.97 -3.05
C PRO A 88 11.21 2.83 -3.22
N ALA A 89 10.00 2.27 -3.07
CA ALA A 89 8.77 3.06 -3.08
C ALA A 89 8.72 4.06 -1.91
N ILE A 90 9.03 3.59 -0.68
CA ILE A 90 9.14 4.45 0.51
C ILE A 90 10.23 5.50 0.32
N ALA A 91 11.43 5.10 -0.13
CA ALA A 91 12.54 6.02 -0.37
C ALA A 91 12.18 7.11 -1.40
N HIS A 92 11.47 6.73 -2.46
CA HIS A 92 11.00 7.68 -3.47
C HIS A 92 9.99 8.67 -2.87
N ALA A 93 8.99 8.23 -2.11
CA ALA A 93 8.07 9.16 -1.46
C ALA A 93 8.80 10.12 -0.50
N LEU A 94 9.73 9.64 0.32
CA LEU A 94 10.53 10.51 1.17
C LEU A 94 11.34 11.54 0.35
N SER A 95 11.89 11.14 -0.80
CA SER A 95 12.60 12.07 -1.71
C SER A 95 11.72 13.14 -2.34
N LEU A 96 10.39 12.90 -2.43
CA LEU A 96 9.41 13.90 -2.87
C LEU A 96 9.06 14.91 -1.76
N GLY A 97 9.55 14.73 -0.54
CA GLY A 97 9.36 15.64 0.58
C GLY A 97 8.21 15.30 1.52
N TYR A 98 7.59 14.12 1.39
CA TYR A 98 6.59 13.66 2.36
C TYR A 98 7.22 13.44 3.73
N GLU A 99 6.58 13.94 4.77
CA GLU A 99 7.04 13.82 6.16
C GLU A 99 6.69 12.44 6.73
N THR A 100 5.48 11.97 6.44
CA THR A 100 5.00 10.66 6.89
C THR A 100 4.65 9.79 5.70
N VAL A 101 5.12 8.55 5.73
CA VAL A 101 4.86 7.55 4.69
C VAL A 101 4.25 6.31 5.33
N THR A 102 3.08 5.91 4.85
CA THR A 102 2.41 4.66 5.27
C THR A 102 2.37 3.71 4.09
N PHE A 103 3.06 2.57 4.21
CA PHE A 103 3.00 1.54 3.19
C PHE A 103 1.88 0.55 3.51
N VAL A 104 1.03 0.25 2.51
CA VAL A 104 -0.06 -0.72 2.59
C VAL A 104 0.12 -1.75 1.47
N ASP A 105 0.24 -3.04 1.83
CA ASP A 105 0.32 -4.12 0.84
C ASP A 105 -0.96 -4.15 -0.03
N SER A 106 -0.83 -4.62 -1.27
CA SER A 106 -1.93 -4.61 -2.26
C SER A 106 -3.16 -5.45 -1.91
N ASP A 107 -3.05 -6.31 -0.91
CA ASP A 107 -4.11 -7.16 -0.37
C ASP A 107 -4.65 -6.65 0.98
N SER A 108 -4.29 -5.42 1.36
CA SER A 108 -4.64 -4.83 2.64
C SER A 108 -5.35 -3.48 2.47
N PHE A 109 -6.29 -3.17 3.37
CA PHE A 109 -6.98 -1.88 3.37
C PHE A 109 -7.47 -1.47 4.76
N PHE A 110 -7.70 -0.16 4.94
CA PHE A 110 -8.23 0.38 6.19
C PHE A 110 -9.72 0.03 6.38
N ARG A 111 -10.01 -0.83 7.36
CA ARG A 111 -11.39 -1.11 7.79
C ARG A 111 -12.03 0.09 8.50
N THR A 112 -11.31 0.70 9.44
CA THR A 112 -11.76 1.86 10.20
C THR A 112 -11.44 3.14 9.46
N ARG A 113 -12.42 3.69 8.73
CA ARG A 113 -12.17 4.85 7.84
C ARG A 113 -12.22 6.21 8.51
N ASN A 114 -12.74 6.29 9.73
CA ASN A 114 -12.90 7.55 10.45
C ASN A 114 -11.67 7.90 11.32
N ALA A 115 -10.73 6.97 11.51
CA ALA A 115 -9.51 7.21 12.27
C ALA A 115 -8.36 7.56 11.31
N SER A 116 -7.63 8.63 11.62
CA SER A 116 -6.41 9.01 10.90
C SER A 116 -5.27 8.01 11.17
N VAL A 117 -4.25 7.98 10.32
CA VAL A 117 -3.08 7.10 10.53
C VAL A 117 -2.44 7.33 11.91
N PRO A 118 -2.17 8.57 12.36
CA PRO A 118 -1.64 8.81 13.71
C PRO A 118 -2.55 8.28 14.82
N ALA A 119 -3.88 8.39 14.66
CA ALA A 119 -4.83 7.86 15.64
C ALA A 119 -4.81 6.33 15.69
N ILE A 120 -4.69 5.67 14.54
CA ILE A 120 -4.54 4.21 14.45
C ILE A 120 -3.23 3.78 15.13
N ILE A 121 -2.11 4.41 14.79
CA ILE A 121 -0.81 4.11 15.42
C ILE A 121 -0.91 4.27 16.93
N LYS A 122 -1.50 5.35 17.43
CA LYS A 122 -1.69 5.58 18.86
C LYS A 122 -2.52 4.49 19.53
N GLN A 123 -3.56 3.98 18.86
CA GLN A 123 -4.41 2.89 19.37
C GLN A 123 -3.65 1.57 19.51
N TYR A 124 -2.75 1.27 18.58
CA TYR A 124 -1.97 0.02 18.57
C TYR A 124 -0.58 0.15 19.21
N SER A 125 -0.17 1.37 19.57
CA SER A 125 1.09 1.60 20.29
C SER A 125 1.00 0.94 21.65
N PRO A 126 1.99 0.13 22.05
CA PRO A 126 2.00 -0.45 23.39
C PRO A 126 1.99 0.67 24.43
N PRO A 127 1.31 0.48 25.57
CA PRO A 127 1.43 1.39 26.71
C PRO A 127 2.91 1.66 27.01
N ALA A 128 3.30 2.92 27.19
CA ALA A 128 4.70 3.33 27.38
C ALA A 128 5.43 2.55 28.50
N LEU A 129 4.67 2.03 29.48
CA LEU A 129 5.16 1.15 30.55
C LEU A 129 5.79 -0.17 30.06
N LEU A 130 5.34 -0.75 28.95
CA LEU A 130 5.89 -2.00 28.41
C LEU A 130 7.21 -1.80 27.65
N MET A 131 7.43 -0.60 27.09
CA MET A 131 8.68 -0.28 26.37
C MET A 131 9.87 -0.08 27.32
N ALA A 132 9.63 0.52 28.50
CA ALA A 132 10.68 0.71 29.52
C ALA A 132 11.19 -0.63 30.10
N ALA A 133 10.32 -1.64 30.24
CA ALA A 133 10.71 -2.97 30.70
C ALA A 133 11.55 -3.75 29.67
N SER A 134 11.24 -3.59 28.36
CA SER A 134 11.95 -4.29 27.27
C SER A 134 13.39 -3.80 27.06
N LEU A 135 13.66 -2.52 27.31
CA LEU A 135 15.00 -1.93 27.15
C LEU A 135 15.94 -2.23 28.32
N ASN A 136 15.40 -2.47 29.53
CA ASN A 136 16.21 -2.83 30.68
C ASN A 136 16.73 -4.28 30.64
N GLY A 137 16.03 -5.19 29.96
CA GLY A 137 16.45 -6.60 29.84
C GLY A 137 17.58 -6.90 28.83
N ARG A 138 18.08 -5.90 28.10
CA ARG A 138 19.18 -6.07 27.11
C ARG A 138 20.54 -5.57 27.57
N ARG A 139 20.66 -5.06 28.80
CA ARG A 139 21.96 -4.58 29.33
C ARG A 139 22.86 -5.68 29.90
N ASP A 140 22.35 -6.90 30.07
CA ASP A 140 23.09 -7.96 30.79
C ASP A 140 23.80 -8.99 29.90
N VAL A 141 23.84 -8.81 28.57
CA VAL A 141 24.42 -9.81 27.62
C VAL A 141 25.74 -9.35 26.98
N ALA A 142 26.30 -8.21 27.39
CA ALA A 142 27.55 -7.65 26.81
C ALA A 142 28.77 -7.72 27.75
N ALA A 143 28.78 -8.66 28.70
CA ALA A 143 29.93 -8.91 29.58
C ALA A 143 30.14 -10.43 29.77
N ALA A 144 30.69 -11.09 28.75
CA ALA A 144 31.30 -12.41 28.86
C ALA A 144 32.38 -12.57 27.79
#